data_AF-A0A7R8WZ69-F1
#
_entry.id   AF-A0A7R8WZ69-F1
#
_cell.length_a   1.000
_cell.length_b   1.000
_cell.length_c   1.000
_cell.angle_alpha   90.00
_cell.angle_beta   90.00
_cell.angle_gamma   90.00
#
_symmetry.space_group_name_H-M   'P 1'
#
loop_
_entity.id
_entity.type
_entity.pdbx_description
1 polymer ?
#
loop_
_entity_poly.entity_id
_entity_poly.type
_entity_poly.pdbx_seq_one_letter_code
_entity_poly.pdbx_strand_id
1 'polypeptide(L)'
;MSDFTSDFWHYYVAGLTLVSIIACLILLWISGTTKAATVGDNTTGHVWDVDLREMNNPLPKWWVYLFVITVVFAFLYGALYPTFGRYQGLLGWSSAGQHTAEVKKVEAAIAPIYAKFDGMTPEQMAGDAQAMAIGERLFMNYCAQCHGSDARGSKTFPNLTDGDWL
;
A
#
# COMPACT_ATOMS: atom_id res chain seq x y z
N MET A 1 -11.40 -14.47 6.96
CA MET A 1 -11.95 -13.83 5.73
C MET A 1 -13.38 -13.44 6.05
N SER A 2 -13.81 -12.24 5.71
CA SER A 2 -15.22 -11.87 5.84
C SER A 2 -15.99 -12.62 4.76
N ASP A 3 -16.47 -13.83 5.09
CA ASP A 3 -17.31 -14.59 4.18
C ASP A 3 -18.62 -13.82 4.02
N PHE A 4 -18.73 -13.11 2.90
CA PHE A 4 -20.01 -12.62 2.42
C PHE A 4 -20.85 -13.85 2.10
N THR A 5 -21.85 -14.13 2.91
CA THR A 5 -22.72 -15.32 2.80
C THR A 5 -23.64 -15.27 1.57
N SER A 6 -23.59 -14.20 0.78
CA SER A 6 -24.43 -13.99 -0.41
C SER A 6 -23.66 -13.28 -1.53
N ASP A 7 -23.85 -13.77 -2.75
CA ASP A 7 -23.36 -13.20 -4.01
C ASP A 7 -23.82 -11.74 -4.22
N PHE A 8 -24.88 -11.30 -3.52
CA PHE A 8 -25.38 -9.93 -3.56
C PHE A 8 -24.28 -8.89 -3.34
N TRP A 9 -23.41 -9.10 -2.35
CA TRP A 9 -22.42 -8.10 -1.96
C TRP A 9 -21.37 -7.85 -3.05
N HIS A 10 -21.04 -8.88 -3.84
CA HIS A 10 -20.12 -8.73 -4.96
C HIS A 10 -20.68 -7.84 -6.06
N TYR A 11 -21.95 -8.05 -6.43
CA TYR A 11 -22.63 -7.21 -7.43
C TYR A 11 -22.91 -5.81 -6.91
N TYR A 12 -23.28 -5.68 -5.63
CA TYR A 12 -23.50 -4.38 -4.99
C TYR A 12 -22.24 -3.52 -5.05
N VAL A 13 -21.09 -4.04 -4.60
CA VAL A 13 -19.83 -3.30 -4.62
C VAL A 13 -19.41 -2.99 -6.05
N ALA A 14 -19.40 -3.99 -6.94
CA ALA A 14 -19.02 -3.78 -8.34
C ALA A 14 -19.90 -2.73 -9.04
N GLY A 15 -21.22 -2.84 -8.87
CA GLY A 15 -22.19 -1.93 -9.45
C GLY A 15 -22.03 -0.50 -8.92
N LEU A 16 -21.94 -0.33 -7.59
CA LEU A 16 -21.78 0.98 -6.98
C LEU A 16 -20.48 1.66 -7.46
N THR A 17 -19.36 0.93 -7.49
CA THR A 17 -18.08 1.48 -7.96
C THR A 17 -18.16 1.92 -9.42
N LEU A 18 -18.70 1.10 -10.32
CA LEU A 18 -18.84 1.45 -11.74
C LEU A 18 -19.74 2.67 -11.94
N VAL A 19 -20.88 2.71 -11.25
CA VAL A 19 -21.80 3.85 -11.29
C VAL A 19 -21.12 5.12 -10.78
N SER A 20 -20.36 5.05 -9.69
CA SER A 20 -19.62 6.20 -9.16
C SER A 20 -18.57 6.72 -10.15
N ILE A 21 -17.79 5.84 -10.79
CA ILE A 21 -16.78 6.26 -11.79
C ILE A 21 -17.45 6.95 -12.99
N ILE A 22 -18.57 6.39 -13.48
CA ILE A 22 -19.34 7.00 -14.57
C ILE A 22 -19.94 8.34 -14.13
N ALA A 23 -20.47 8.42 -12.91
CA ALA A 23 -21.02 9.65 -12.35
C ALA A 23 -19.97 10.77 -12.27
N CYS A 24 -18.70 10.45 -11.97
CA CYS A 24 -17.61 11.42 -12.03
C CYS A 24 -17.40 12.02 -13.44
N LEU A 25 -17.50 11.21 -14.49
CA LEU A 25 -17.40 11.69 -15.87
C LEU A 25 -18.62 12.55 -16.25
N ILE A 26 -19.82 12.13 -15.85
CA ILE A 26 -21.05 12.89 -16.07
C ILE A 26 -20.95 14.25 -15.35
N LEU A 27 -20.49 14.27 -14.10
CA LEU A 27 -20.33 15.49 -13.33
C LEU A 27 -19.29 16.43 -13.98
N LEU A 28 -18.14 15.90 -14.40
CA LEU A 28 -17.14 16.69 -15.14
C LEU A 28 -17.73 17.31 -16.42
N TRP A 29 -18.54 16.54 -17.16
CA TRP A 29 -19.20 17.03 -18.37
C TRP A 29 -20.26 18.10 -18.07
N ILE A 30 -21.12 17.89 -17.06
CA ILE A 30 -22.12 18.88 -16.63
C ILE A 30 -21.41 20.16 -16.18
N SER A 31 -20.41 20.06 -15.32
CA SER A 31 -19.64 21.22 -14.83
C SER A 31 -18.90 21.95 -15.96
N GLY A 32 -18.43 21.24 -16.98
CA GLY A 32 -17.75 21.84 -18.13
C GLY A 32 -18.68 22.50 -19.16
N THR A 33 -19.97 22.17 -19.16
CA THR A 33 -20.95 22.66 -20.16
C THR A 33 -21.98 23.63 -19.58
N THR A 34 -22.15 23.65 -18.26
CA THR A 34 -23.12 24.52 -17.58
C THR A 34 -22.64 25.97 -17.64
N LYS A 35 -23.53 26.86 -18.11
CA LYS A 35 -23.25 28.30 -18.16
C LYS A 35 -23.77 28.96 -16.88
N ALA A 36 -22.86 29.52 -16.08
CA ALA A 36 -23.24 30.35 -14.96
C ALA A 36 -23.67 31.75 -15.43
N ALA A 37 -24.63 32.36 -14.72
CA ALA A 37 -24.95 33.77 -14.90
C ALA A 37 -23.76 34.61 -14.42
N THR A 38 -23.30 35.53 -15.27
CA THR A 38 -22.19 36.43 -14.95
C THR A 38 -22.63 37.88 -15.08
N VAL A 39 -22.06 38.74 -14.25
CA VAL A 39 -22.12 40.20 -14.43
C VAL A 39 -20.95 40.66 -15.31
N GLY A 40 -20.96 41.92 -15.76
CA GLY A 40 -20.04 42.44 -16.78
C GLY A 40 -18.53 42.36 -16.46
N ASP A 41 -18.13 41.95 -15.26
CA ASP A 41 -16.74 41.73 -14.84
C ASP A 41 -16.33 40.24 -14.81
N ASN A 42 -17.13 39.34 -15.41
CA ASN A 42 -16.93 37.88 -15.43
C ASN A 42 -16.98 37.19 -14.05
N THR A 43 -17.58 37.85 -13.05
CA THR A 43 -17.88 37.24 -11.75
C THR A 43 -19.33 36.80 -11.63
N THR A 44 -19.64 36.00 -10.61
CA THR A 44 -21.00 35.52 -10.30
C THR A 44 -21.93 36.62 -9.75
N GLY A 45 -21.42 37.82 -9.48
CA GLY A 45 -22.19 38.97 -8.98
C GLY A 45 -22.45 38.98 -7.47
N HIS A 46 -22.10 37.89 -6.77
CA HIS A 46 -22.11 37.83 -5.31
C HIS A 46 -20.74 38.24 -4.74
N VAL A 47 -20.77 39.00 -3.65
CA VAL A 47 -19.58 39.38 -2.88
C VAL A 47 -19.68 38.76 -1.51
N TRP A 48 -18.63 38.05 -1.12
CA TRP A 48 -18.44 37.46 0.18
C TRP A 48 -17.33 38.23 0.89
N ASP A 49 -17.48 38.48 2.19
CA ASP A 49 -16.48 39.15 3.04
C ASP A 49 -15.74 40.32 2.37
N VAL A 50 -16.41 41.48 2.32
CA VAL A 50 -15.93 42.76 1.76
C VAL A 50 -15.61 42.73 0.26
N ASP A 51 -14.68 41.89 -0.20
CA ASP A 51 -14.14 41.90 -1.56
C ASP A 51 -13.95 40.53 -2.23
N LEU A 52 -14.20 39.40 -1.56
CA LEU A 52 -14.08 38.08 -2.19
C LEU A 52 -15.21 37.85 -3.21
N ARG A 53 -14.83 37.49 -4.43
CA ARG A 53 -15.74 37.20 -5.54
C ARG A 53 -15.30 35.96 -6.29
N GLU A 54 -16.27 35.25 -6.85
CA GLU A 54 -16.03 34.05 -7.64
C GLU A 54 -16.02 34.37 -9.13
N MET A 55 -14.93 34.02 -9.82
CA MET A 55 -14.80 34.17 -11.26
C MET A 55 -15.41 32.96 -11.99
N ASN A 56 -16.12 33.21 -13.09
CA ASN A 56 -16.66 32.15 -13.94
C ASN A 56 -15.67 31.78 -15.05
N ASN A 57 -14.51 31.22 -14.68
CA ASN A 57 -13.50 30.77 -15.63
C ASN A 57 -13.73 29.31 -16.04
N PRO A 58 -13.44 28.93 -17.30
CA PRO A 58 -13.48 27.53 -17.69
C PRO A 58 -12.40 26.73 -16.96
N LEU A 59 -12.67 25.45 -16.70
CA LEU A 59 -11.68 24.53 -16.16
C LEU A 59 -10.44 24.48 -17.07
N PRO A 60 -9.21 24.51 -16.51
CA PRO A 60 -8.00 24.38 -17.30
C PRO A 60 -7.99 23.06 -18.08
N LYS A 61 -7.73 23.10 -19.39
CA LYS A 61 -7.78 21.90 -20.25
C LYS A 61 -6.86 20.77 -19.76
N TRP A 62 -5.67 21.11 -19.28
CA TRP A 62 -4.73 20.12 -18.75
C TRP A 62 -5.27 19.40 -17.51
N TRP A 63 -6.01 20.11 -16.65
CA TRP A 63 -6.63 19.56 -15.45
C TRP A 63 -7.77 18.61 -15.83
N VAL A 64 -8.58 18.99 -16.81
CA VAL A 64 -9.64 18.13 -17.37
C VAL A 64 -9.04 16.86 -17.97
N TYR A 65 -7.97 16.98 -18.76
CA TYR A 65 -7.29 15.81 -19.33
C TYR A 65 -6.71 14.91 -18.24
N LEU A 66 -6.08 15.46 -17.21
CA LEU A 66 -5.58 14.69 -16.08
C LEU A 66 -6.71 13.92 -15.39
N PHE A 67 -7.85 14.57 -15.14
CA PHE A 67 -9.02 13.91 -14.55
C PHE A 67 -9.54 12.76 -15.42
N VAL A 68 -9.61 12.95 -16.74
CA VAL A 68 -10.04 11.87 -17.65
C VAL A 68 -9.03 10.72 -17.64
N ILE A 69 -7.73 11.01 -17.62
CA ILE A 69 -6.67 9.99 -17.53
C ILE A 69 -6.81 9.15 -16.27
N THR A 70 -7.09 9.76 -15.10
CA THR A 70 -7.26 9.00 -13.86
C THR A 70 -8.49 8.09 -13.90
N VAL A 71 -9.58 8.52 -14.54
CA VAL A 71 -10.75 7.67 -14.76
C VAL A 71 -10.43 6.50 -15.70
N VAL A 72 -9.73 6.74 -16.81
CA VAL A 72 -9.28 5.67 -17.71
C VAL A 72 -8.38 4.69 -16.96
N PHE A 73 -7.43 5.21 -16.16
CA PHE A 73 -6.58 4.39 -15.32
C PHE A 73 -7.38 3.54 -14.33
N ALA A 74 -8.42 4.09 -13.70
CA ALA A 74 -9.27 3.34 -12.77
C ALA A 74 -9.98 2.15 -13.46
N PHE A 75 -10.50 2.34 -14.69
CA PHE A 75 -11.09 1.25 -15.46
C PHE A 75 -10.05 0.19 -15.87
N LEU A 76 -8.88 0.63 -16.34
CA LEU A 76 -7.79 -0.28 -16.70
C LEU A 76 -7.31 -1.09 -15.49
N TYR A 77 -7.09 -0.43 -14.35
CA TYR A 77 -6.68 -1.08 -13.12
C TYR A 77 -7.75 -2.06 -12.63
N GLY A 78 -9.02 -1.65 -12.68
CA GLY A 78 -10.16 -2.51 -12.32
C GLY A 78 -10.34 -3.73 -13.22
N ALA A 79 -9.93 -3.63 -14.49
CA ALA A 79 -9.88 -4.76 -15.41
C ALA A 79 -8.69 -5.69 -15.11
N LEU A 80 -7.54 -5.15 -14.73
CA LEU A 80 -6.31 -5.94 -14.50
C LEU A 80 -6.28 -6.65 -13.14
N TYR A 81 -6.81 -6.01 -12.10
CA TYR A 81 -6.72 -6.44 -10.69
C TYR A 81 -8.10 -6.76 -10.07
N PRO A 82 -8.16 -7.53 -8.97
CA PRO A 82 -9.41 -7.92 -8.32
C PRO A 82 -10.10 -6.73 -7.64
N THR A 83 -10.85 -5.95 -8.43
CA THR A 83 -11.49 -4.70 -8.00
C THR A 83 -13.01 -4.82 -7.91
N PHE A 84 -13.63 -5.57 -8.81
CA PHE A 84 -15.09 -5.64 -8.96
C PHE A 84 -15.68 -6.90 -8.32
N GLY A 85 -15.80 -6.90 -7.00
CA GLY A 85 -16.41 -8.01 -6.25
C GLY A 85 -15.63 -9.32 -6.44
N ARG A 86 -16.25 -10.34 -7.03
CA ARG A 86 -15.62 -11.66 -7.26
C ARG A 86 -14.71 -11.71 -8.51
N TYR A 87 -14.71 -10.66 -9.32
CA TYR A 87 -13.88 -10.58 -10.51
C TYR A 87 -12.40 -10.57 -10.12
N GLN A 88 -11.63 -11.55 -10.59
CA GLN A 88 -10.22 -11.74 -10.21
C GLN A 88 -9.25 -10.84 -10.99
N GLY A 89 -9.74 -10.09 -11.97
CA GLY A 89 -8.90 -9.36 -12.91
C GLY A 89 -8.30 -10.23 -14.01
N LEU A 90 -7.82 -9.61 -15.08
CA LEU A 90 -7.17 -10.28 -16.21
C LEU A 90 -5.80 -10.87 -15.86
N LEU A 91 -5.11 -10.31 -14.85
CA LEU A 91 -3.79 -10.77 -14.44
C LEU A 91 -3.83 -11.96 -13.48
N GLY A 92 -5.01 -12.32 -12.94
CA GLY A 92 -5.13 -13.36 -11.91
C GLY A 92 -4.32 -13.06 -10.66
N TRP A 93 -4.04 -11.77 -10.39
CA TRP A 93 -3.21 -11.35 -9.27
C TRP A 93 -3.96 -11.46 -7.95
N SER A 94 -3.25 -11.89 -6.89
CA SER A 94 -3.71 -11.76 -5.51
C SER A 94 -2.54 -11.40 -4.60
N SER A 95 -2.81 -10.64 -3.54
CA SER A 95 -1.78 -10.29 -2.54
C SER A 95 -1.20 -11.52 -1.86
N ALA A 96 -2.03 -12.51 -1.54
CA ALA A 96 -1.58 -13.78 -0.98
C ALA A 96 -0.68 -14.56 -1.94
N GLY A 97 -1.05 -14.64 -3.22
CA GLY A 97 -0.24 -15.31 -4.24
C GLY A 97 1.10 -14.62 -4.46
N GLN A 98 1.12 -13.28 -4.50
CA GLN A 98 2.36 -12.52 -4.59
C GLN A 98 3.26 -12.77 -3.39
N HIS A 99 2.72 -12.69 -2.17
CA HIS A 99 3.47 -12.95 -0.94
C HIS A 99 4.09 -14.35 -0.94
N THR A 100 3.31 -15.39 -1.26
CA THR A 100 3.84 -16.76 -1.35
C THR A 100 4.95 -16.88 -2.39
N ALA A 101 4.82 -16.24 -3.55
CA ALA A 101 5.85 -16.25 -4.57
C ALA A 101 7.12 -15.52 -4.12
N GLU A 102 7.00 -14.40 -3.41
CA GLU A 102 8.12 -13.63 -2.86
C GLU A 102 8.86 -14.39 -1.75
N VAL A 103 8.13 -14.98 -0.79
CA VAL A 103 8.71 -15.82 0.26
C VAL A 103 9.49 -16.98 -0.36
N LYS A 104 8.87 -17.73 -1.29
CA LYS A 104 9.53 -18.85 -1.98
C LYS A 104 10.79 -18.41 -2.72
N LYS A 105 10.77 -17.24 -3.37
CA LYS A 105 11.93 -16.66 -4.06
C LYS A 105 13.06 -16.37 -3.08
N VAL A 106 12.76 -15.77 -1.93
CA VAL A 106 13.75 -15.46 -0.90
C VAL A 106 14.29 -16.73 -0.25
N GLU A 107 13.42 -17.68 0.12
CA GLU A 107 13.81 -18.98 0.66
C GLU A 107 14.80 -19.70 -0.26
N ALA A 108 14.51 -19.77 -1.56
CA ALA A 108 15.41 -20.37 -2.54
C ALA A 108 16.76 -19.64 -2.64
N ALA A 109 16.77 -18.32 -2.49
CA ALA A 109 17.98 -17.51 -2.53
C ALA A 109 18.86 -17.68 -1.27
N ILE A 110 18.24 -17.84 -0.10
CA ILE A 110 18.96 -17.98 1.18
C ILE A 110 19.28 -19.44 1.55
N ALA A 111 18.56 -20.42 0.99
CA ALA A 111 18.78 -21.85 1.24
C ALA A 111 20.25 -22.28 1.18
N PRO A 112 21.07 -21.95 0.15
CA PRO A 112 22.47 -22.35 0.12
C PRO A 112 23.33 -21.67 1.19
N ILE A 113 22.92 -20.48 1.67
CA ILE A 113 23.61 -19.78 2.76
C ILE A 113 23.36 -20.52 4.07
N TYR A 114 22.11 -20.87 4.35
CA TYR A 114 21.74 -21.59 5.57
C TYR A 114 22.21 -23.04 5.57
N ALA A 115 22.24 -23.70 4.41
CA ALA A 115 22.75 -25.06 4.26
C ALA A 115 24.22 -25.22 4.68
N LYS A 116 25.02 -24.14 4.63
CA LYS A 116 26.40 -24.13 5.16
C LYS A 116 26.41 -24.40 6.68
N PHE A 117 25.39 -23.93 7.39
CA PHE A 117 25.29 -24.04 8.84
C PHE A 117 24.53 -25.29 9.28
N ASP A 118 23.93 -26.03 8.35
CA ASP A 118 23.23 -27.28 8.67
C ASP A 118 24.19 -28.29 9.29
N GLY A 119 23.86 -28.75 10.50
CA GLY A 119 24.66 -29.72 11.25
C GLY A 119 25.87 -29.13 11.98
N MET A 120 26.14 -27.82 11.89
CA MET A 120 27.12 -27.17 12.76
C MET A 120 26.61 -27.11 14.20
N THR A 121 27.51 -27.26 15.18
CA THR A 121 27.18 -26.98 16.59
C THR A 121 27.18 -25.46 16.84
N PRO A 122 26.49 -24.97 17.89
CA PRO A 122 26.54 -23.55 18.25
C PRO A 122 27.96 -23.01 18.45
N GLU A 123 28.88 -23.81 18.99
CA GLU A 123 30.29 -23.43 19.18
C GLU A 123 31.01 -23.26 17.85
N GLN A 124 30.69 -24.10 16.86
CA GLN A 124 31.24 -23.98 15.51
C GLN A 124 30.70 -22.73 14.81
N MET A 125 29.40 -22.43 14.96
CA MET A 125 28.80 -21.21 14.42
C MET A 125 29.36 -19.95 15.08
N ALA A 126 29.62 -19.97 16.40
CA ALA A 126 30.22 -18.86 17.12
C ALA A 126 31.63 -18.51 16.60
N GLY A 127 32.35 -19.50 16.05
CA GLY A 127 33.65 -19.32 15.40
C GLY A 127 33.58 -18.90 13.92
N ASP A 128 32.42 -18.95 13.27
CA ASP A 128 32.26 -18.59 11.85
C ASP A 128 31.81 -17.13 11.71
N ALA A 129 32.66 -16.30 11.09
CA ALA A 129 32.40 -14.87 10.94
C ALA A 129 31.11 -14.55 10.17
N GLN A 130 30.71 -15.41 9.22
CA GLN A 130 29.49 -15.22 8.44
C GLN A 130 28.25 -15.58 9.27
N ALA A 131 28.31 -16.65 10.06
CA ALA A 131 27.26 -17.01 11.01
C ALA A 131 27.04 -15.90 12.04
N MET A 132 28.13 -15.36 12.62
CA MET A 132 28.05 -14.25 13.58
C MET A 132 27.47 -12.97 12.97
N ALA A 133 27.84 -12.62 11.73
CA ALA A 133 27.27 -11.46 11.05
C ALA A 133 25.77 -11.63 10.74
N ILE A 134 25.30 -12.85 10.45
CA ILE A 134 23.87 -13.14 10.30
C ILE A 134 23.18 -13.08 11.66
N GLY A 135 23.78 -13.69 12.68
CA GLY A 135 23.30 -13.70 14.06
C GLY A 135 23.14 -12.29 14.64
N GLU A 136 24.11 -11.39 14.41
CA GLU A 136 24.04 -9.98 14.83
C GLU A 136 22.82 -9.27 14.22
N ARG A 137 22.58 -9.47 12.91
CA ARG A 137 21.40 -8.90 12.25
C ARG A 137 20.11 -9.45 12.84
N LEU A 138 20.04 -10.76 13.08
CA LEU A 138 18.87 -11.38 13.71
C LEU A 138 18.66 -10.84 15.14
N PHE A 139 19.74 -10.71 15.91
CA PHE A 139 19.72 -10.16 17.26
C PHE A 139 19.15 -8.74 17.29
N MET A 140 19.61 -7.87 16.38
CA MET A 140 19.12 -6.49 16.29
C MET A 140 17.63 -6.40 15.94
N ASN A 141 17.11 -7.34 15.13
CA ASN A 141 15.71 -7.35 14.75
C ASN A 141 14.79 -7.95 15.82
N TYR A 142 15.22 -9.01 16.49
CA TYR A 142 14.35 -9.85 17.32
C TYR A 142 14.66 -9.82 18.82
N CYS A 143 15.87 -9.43 19.23
CA CYS A 143 16.34 -9.59 20.62
C CYS A 143 16.73 -8.26 21.29
N ALA A 144 17.27 -7.31 20.52
CA ALA A 144 17.81 -6.05 21.04
C ALA A 144 16.77 -5.15 21.74
N GLN A 145 15.48 -5.32 21.45
CA GLN A 145 14.41 -4.59 22.13
C GLN A 145 14.34 -4.87 23.63
N CYS A 146 14.69 -6.09 24.05
CA CYS A 146 14.74 -6.47 25.47
C CYS A 146 16.19 -6.47 25.99
N HIS A 147 17.12 -7.00 25.21
CA HIS A 147 18.51 -7.20 25.63
C HIS A 147 19.46 -6.04 25.29
N GLY A 148 18.95 -4.93 24.79
CA GLY A 148 19.75 -3.78 24.39
C GLY A 148 20.49 -4.00 23.06
N SER A 149 20.88 -2.91 22.39
CA SER A 149 21.61 -2.95 21.12
C SER A 149 23.01 -3.53 21.24
N ASP A 150 23.59 -3.52 22.45
CA ASP A 150 24.90 -4.07 22.77
C ASP A 150 24.81 -5.42 23.50
N ALA A 151 23.61 -6.01 23.57
CA ALA A 151 23.30 -7.26 24.26
C ALA A 151 23.54 -7.23 25.78
N ARG A 152 23.72 -6.06 26.40
CA ARG A 152 24.00 -5.92 27.85
C ARG A 152 22.76 -5.86 28.74
N GLY A 153 21.58 -5.97 28.15
CA GLY A 153 20.32 -6.02 28.89
C GLY A 153 19.86 -4.67 29.43
N SER A 154 18.99 -4.75 30.43
CA SER A 154 18.54 -3.59 31.21
C SER A 154 18.15 -4.05 32.62
N LYS A 155 17.55 -3.18 33.44
CA LYS A 155 17.20 -3.49 34.84
C LYS A 155 16.45 -4.83 35.02
N THR A 156 15.67 -5.26 34.04
CA THR A 156 14.85 -6.48 34.10
C THR A 156 15.22 -7.54 33.07
N PHE A 157 16.18 -7.26 32.17
CA PHE A 157 16.55 -8.16 31.08
C PHE A 157 18.03 -8.54 31.22
N PRO A 158 18.38 -9.84 31.15
CA PRO A 158 19.76 -10.30 31.32
C PRO A 158 20.76 -9.66 30.35
N ASN A 159 21.99 -9.52 30.83
CA ASN A 159 23.16 -9.26 30.02
C ASN A 159 23.60 -10.58 29.36
N LEU A 160 23.60 -10.64 28.02
CA LEU A 160 23.96 -11.83 27.27
C LEU A 160 25.46 -11.91 26.95
N THR A 161 26.25 -10.93 27.43
CA THR A 161 27.68 -10.80 27.14
C THR A 161 28.59 -11.11 28.32
N ASP A 162 28.03 -11.32 29.51
CA ASP A 162 28.81 -11.72 30.69
C ASP A 162 28.88 -13.25 30.85
N GLY A 163 29.50 -13.69 31.96
CA GLY A 163 29.66 -15.10 32.28
C GLY A 163 28.54 -15.69 33.13
N ASP A 164 27.51 -14.91 33.50
CA ASP A 164 26.50 -15.31 34.49
C ASP A 164 25.22 -15.79 33.81
N TRP A 165 25.03 -17.11 33.74
CA TRP A 165 23.86 -17.76 33.14
C TRP A 165 22.94 -18.34 34.22
N LEU A 166 21.65 -17.94 34.21
CA LEU A 166 20.61 -18.28 35.20
C LEU A 166 19.68 -19.42 34.75
#